data_AF-A0A3D8IL41-F1
#
_entry.id   AF-A0A3D8IL41-F1
#
_cell.length_a   1.000
_cell.length_b   1.000
_cell.length_c   1.000
_cell.angle_alpha   90.00
_cell.angle_beta   90.00
_cell.angle_gamma   90.00
#
_symmetry.space_group_name_H-M   'P 1'
#
loop_
_entity.id
_entity.type
_entity.pdbx_description
1 polymer ?
#
loop_
_entity_poly.entity_id
_entity_poly.type
_entity_poly.pdbx_seq_one_letter_code
_entity_poly.pdbx_strand_id
1 'polypeptide(L)'
;MIQNEIIEKYSEMTMEEREFLVQTLESSKPKKILEVGIAAGANSVIILDYLDKTNQIDNIELHSCDYNTKYYRDIITPPPPAI
;
A
#
# COMPACT_ATOMS: atom_id res chain seq x y z
N MET A 1 8.98 -6.56 6.07
CA MET A 1 7.85 -6.80 5.17
C MET A 1 6.54 -6.39 5.81
N ILE A 2 6.10 -6.99 6.92
CA ILE A 2 4.74 -6.72 7.46
C ILE A 2 4.66 -6.22 8.91
N GLN A 3 5.68 -6.50 9.73
CA GLN A 3 5.87 -5.90 11.07
C GLN A 3 6.86 -4.74 10.96
N ASN A 4 6.34 -3.52 10.92
CA ASN A 4 7.08 -2.27 10.86
C ASN A 4 6.16 -1.16 11.38
N GLU A 5 6.67 -0.26 12.21
CA GLU A 5 5.87 0.79 12.86
C GLU A 5 5.13 1.70 11.86
N ILE A 6 5.72 1.99 10.70
CA ILE A 6 5.08 2.78 9.64
C ILE A 6 3.94 1.98 9.03
N ILE A 7 4.15 0.70 8.74
CA ILE A 7 3.10 -0.17 8.19
C ILE A 7 1.96 -0.32 9.20
N GLU A 8 2.26 -0.52 10.48
CA GLU A 8 1.25 -0.59 11.54
C GLU A 8 0.44 0.69 11.67
N LYS A 9 1.08 1.85 11.51
CA LYS A 9 0.43 3.15 11.58
C LYS A 9 -0.49 3.45 10.39
N TYR A 10 -0.10 3.05 9.18
CA TYR A 10 -0.78 3.47 7.95
C TYR A 10 -1.59 2.37 7.26
N SER A 11 -1.40 1.11 7.62
CA SER A 11 -2.16 0.00 7.04
C SER A 11 -3.50 -0.15 7.74
N GLU A 12 -4.57 -0.08 6.95
CA GLU A 12 -5.92 -0.43 7.40
C GLU A 12 -6.11 -1.95 7.50
N MET A 13 -5.19 -2.76 6.94
CA MET A 13 -5.21 -4.22 7.03
C MET A 13 -4.74 -4.73 8.39
N THR A 14 -5.33 -5.84 8.88
CA THR A 14 -4.84 -6.61 10.02
C THR A 14 -3.50 -7.30 9.71
N MET A 15 -2.88 -7.93 10.71
CA MET A 15 -1.64 -8.69 10.48
C MET A 15 -1.87 -9.86 9.52
N GLU A 16 -2.96 -10.60 9.73
CA GLU A 16 -3.32 -11.78 8.94
C GLU A 16 -3.60 -11.42 7.47
N GLU A 17 -4.22 -10.26 7.22
CA GLU A 17 -4.46 -9.76 5.87
C GLU A 17 -3.15 -9.37 5.16
N ARG A 18 -2.18 -8.79 5.90
CA ARG A 18 -0.85 -8.50 5.38
C ARG A 18 -0.08 -9.78 5.06
N GLU A 19 -0.18 -10.80 5.91
CA GLU A 19 0.41 -12.12 5.67
C GLU A 19 -0.18 -12.78 4.43
N PHE A 20 -1.51 -12.72 4.28
CA PHE A 20 -2.23 -13.24 3.11
C PHE A 20 -1.73 -12.60 1.81
N LEU A 21 -1.51 -11.29 1.79
CA LEU A 21 -0.94 -10.59 0.63
C LEU A 21 0.44 -11.13 0.25
N VAL A 22 1.36 -11.22 1.21
CA VAL A 22 2.73 -11.68 0.95
C VAL A 22 2.73 -13.12 0.45
N GLN A 23 1.95 -14.01 1.10
CA GLN A 23 1.80 -15.40 0.66
C GLN A 23 1.22 -15.50 -0.75
N THR A 24 0.29 -14.61 -1.11
CA THR A 24 -0.28 -14.55 -2.46
C THR A 24 0.78 -14.15 -3.49
N LEU A 25 1.63 -13.15 -3.20
CA LEU A 25 2.73 -12.75 -4.09
C LEU A 25 3.73 -13.90 -4.29
N GLU A 26 4.10 -14.60 -3.21
CA GLU A 26 5.02 -15.74 -3.26
C GLU A 26 4.47 -16.92 -4.08
N SER A 27 3.18 -17.22 -3.91
CA SER A 27 2.54 -18.35 -4.55
C SER A 27 2.23 -18.10 -6.02
N SER A 28 1.76 -16.89 -6.35
CA SER A 28 1.32 -16.55 -7.70
C SER A 28 2.43 -16.06 -8.63
N LYS A 29 3.53 -15.51 -8.08
CA LYS A 29 4.67 -14.94 -8.83
C LYS A 29 4.20 -14.05 -10.00
N PRO A 30 3.41 -13.01 -9.71
CA PRO A 30 2.75 -12.23 -10.76
C PRO A 30 3.78 -11.46 -11.59
N LYS A 31 3.46 -11.18 -12.86
CA LYS A 31 4.22 -10.22 -13.68
C LYS A 31 3.69 -8.79 -13.59
N LYS A 32 2.42 -8.65 -13.21
CA LYS A 32 1.72 -7.38 -13.07
C LYS A 32 0.82 -7.44 -11.85
N ILE A 33 0.82 -6.38 -11.07
CA ILE A 33 0.00 -6.20 -9.87
C ILE A 33 -0.85 -4.96 -10.08
N LEU A 34 -2.14 -5.06 -9.81
CA LEU A 34 -3.07 -3.94 -9.76
C LEU A 34 -3.57 -3.78 -8.33
N GLU A 35 -3.35 -2.60 -7.75
CA GLU A 35 -3.90 -2.20 -6.47
C GLU A 35 -5.01 -1.16 -6.71
N VAL A 36 -6.21 -1.43 -6.18
CA VAL A 36 -7.37 -0.53 -6.26
C VAL A 36 -7.74 -0.10 -4.86
N GLY A 37 -7.67 1.21 -4.60
CA GLY A 37 -7.82 1.78 -3.26
C GLY A 37 -6.51 1.69 -2.49
N ILE A 38 -5.75 2.79 -2.49
CA ILE A 38 -4.41 2.89 -1.90
C ILE A 38 -4.51 3.35 -0.44
N ALA A 39 -5.54 4.13 -0.09
CA ALA A 39 -5.66 4.77 1.21
C ALA A 39 -4.40 5.57 1.56
N ALA A 40 -3.68 5.21 2.64
CA ALA A 40 -2.41 5.85 3.02
C ALA A 40 -1.17 5.23 2.36
N GLY A 41 -1.32 4.20 1.51
CA GLY A 41 -0.23 3.60 0.73
C GLY A 41 0.57 2.50 1.42
N ALA A 42 0.17 2.05 2.62
CA ALA A 42 0.90 1.01 3.34
C ALA A 42 0.94 -0.33 2.59
N ASN A 43 -0.14 -0.68 1.87
CA ASN A 43 -0.20 -1.88 1.05
C ASN A 43 0.79 -1.83 -0.13
N SER A 44 0.86 -0.69 -0.83
CA SER A 44 1.87 -0.44 -1.86
C SER A 44 3.29 -0.61 -1.31
N VAL A 45 3.57 -0.10 -0.09
CA VAL A 45 4.87 -0.24 0.57
C VAL A 45 5.19 -1.71 0.86
N ILE A 46 4.23 -2.51 1.33
CA ILE A 46 4.44 -3.96 1.56
C ILE A 46 4.82 -4.65 0.24
N ILE A 47 4.11 -4.35 -0.86
CA ILE A 47 4.39 -4.92 -2.18
C ILE A 47 5.79 -4.53 -2.64
N LEU A 48 6.16 -3.25 -2.55
CA LEU A 48 7.47 -2.76 -2.98
C LEU A 48 8.61 -3.35 -2.13
N ASP A 49 8.46 -3.45 -0.79
CA ASP A 49 9.45 -4.10 0.09
C ASP A 49 9.63 -5.59 -0.26
N TYR A 50 8.54 -6.28 -0.61
CA TYR A 50 8.61 -7.66 -1.10
C TYR A 50 9.38 -7.77 -2.41
N LEU A 51 9.06 -6.92 -3.39
CA LEU A 51 9.72 -6.93 -4.70
C LEU A 51 11.21 -6.60 -4.60
N ASP A 52 11.59 -5.63 -3.76
CA ASP A 52 12.98 -5.28 -3.50
C ASP A 52 13.75 -6.46 -2.89
N LYS A 53 13.24 -7.04 -1.81
CA LYS A 53 13.88 -8.17 -1.10
C LYS A 53 14.00 -9.45 -1.92
N THR A 54 13.14 -9.62 -2.91
CA THR A 54 13.16 -10.77 -3.81
C THR A 54 13.84 -10.49 -5.15
N ASN A 55 14.46 -9.31 -5.31
CA ASN A 55 15.11 -8.85 -6.54
C ASN A 55 14.17 -8.89 -7.77
N GLN A 56 12.92 -8.51 -7.59
CA GLN A 56 11.88 -8.47 -8.62
C GLN A 56 11.47 -7.05 -9.01
N ILE A 57 12.04 -6.01 -8.41
CA ILE A 57 11.64 -4.61 -8.63
C ILE A 57 11.68 -4.20 -10.11
N ASP A 58 12.65 -4.71 -10.88
CA ASP A 58 12.80 -4.44 -12.32
C ASP A 58 12.00 -5.41 -13.21
N ASN A 59 11.40 -6.45 -12.63
CA ASN A 59 10.78 -7.57 -13.35
C ASN A 59 9.25 -7.61 -13.24
N ILE A 60 8.68 -6.86 -12.31
CA ILE A 60 7.26 -6.86 -11.99
C ILE A 60 6.74 -5.42 -12.03
N GLU A 61 5.62 -5.23 -12.71
CA GLU A 61 4.94 -3.93 -12.74
C GLU A 61 3.89 -3.83 -11.63
N LEU A 62 3.94 -2.76 -10.83
CA LEU A 62 2.88 -2.39 -9.89
C LEU A 62 2.13 -1.17 -10.42
N HIS A 63 0.83 -1.32 -10.64
CA HIS A 63 -0.10 -0.24 -10.96
C HIS A 63 -0.99 0.00 -9.76
N SER A 64 -0.83 1.13 -9.09
CA SER A 64 -1.66 1.51 -7.93
C SER A 64 -2.56 2.67 -8.31
N CYS A 65 -3.87 2.53 -8.11
CA CYS A 65 -4.83 3.58 -8.35
C CYS A 65 -5.78 3.78 -7.16
N ASP A 66 -6.05 5.06 -6.85
CA ASP A 66 -7.09 5.47 -5.92
C ASP A 66 -8.02 6.45 -6.64
N TYR A 67 -9.29 6.45 -6.23
CA TYR A 67 -10.27 7.39 -6.77
C TYR A 67 -10.01 8.81 -6.25
N ASN A 68 -9.58 8.93 -4.98
CA ASN A 68 -9.35 10.21 -4.35
C ASN A 68 -7.86 10.53 -4.30
N THR A 69 -7.52 11.78 -4.53
CA THR A 69 -6.15 12.29 -4.37
C THR A 69 -5.78 12.53 -2.90
N LYS A 70 -6.78 12.54 -2.02
CA LYS A 70 -6.61 12.74 -0.58
C LYS A 70 -6.88 11.45 0.18
N TYR A 71 -6.09 11.20 1.22
CA TYR A 71 -6.40 10.16 2.18
C TYR A 71 -7.59 10.60 3.04
N TYR A 72 -8.51 9.69 3.36
CA TYR A 72 -9.76 10.06 4.05
C TYR A 72 -9.55 10.61 5.46
N ARG A 73 -8.40 10.34 6.09
CA ARG A 73 -8.01 10.92 7.39
C ARG A 73 -7.24 12.23 7.26
N ASP A 74 -6.91 12.68 6.04
CA ASP A 74 -6.37 14.01 5.84
C ASP A 74 -7.43 15.02 6.28
N ILE A 75 -7.17 15.69 7.40
CA ILE A 75 -8.07 16.68 7.94
C ILE A 75 -8.25 17.76 6.87
N ILE A 76 -9.48 17.91 6.37
CA ILE A 76 -9.87 19.12 5.66
C ILE A 76 -9.84 20.22 6.71
N THR A 77 -8.73 20.94 6.81
CA THR A 77 -8.74 22.22 7.48
C THR A 77 -9.70 23.10 6.69
N PRO A 78 -10.82 23.54 7.27
CA PRO A 78 -11.65 24.53 6.59
C PRO A 78 -10.76 25.74 6.29
N PRO A 79 -10.92 26.37 5.12
CA PRO A 79 -10.19 27.61 4.85
C PRO A 79 -10.45 28.60 5.99
N PRO A 80 -9.46 29.40 6.39
CA PRO A 80 -9.66 30.40 7.42
C PRO A 80 -10.88 31.27 7.08
N PRO A 81 -11.67 31.71 8.07
CA PRO A 81 -12.82 32.56 7.82
C PRO A 81 -12.40 33.79 7.02
N ALA A 82 -13.18 34.12 5.97
CA ALA A 82 -12.96 35.34 5.21
C ALA A 82 -13.07 36.55 6.15
N ILE A 83 -12.04 37.39 6.16
CA ILE A 83 -11.93 38.61 6.98
C ILE A 83 -12.80 39.72 6.38
#